data_AF-A0A942HZ32-F1
#
_entry.id   AF-A0A942HZ32-F1
#
_cell.length_a   1.000
_cell.length_b   1.000
_cell.length_c   1.000
_cell.angle_alpha   90.00
_cell.angle_beta   90.00
_cell.angle_gamma   90.00
#
_symmetry.space_group_name_H-M   'P 1'
#
loop_
_entity.id
_entity.type
_entity.pdbx_description
1 polymer ?
#
loop_
_entity_poly.entity_id
_entity_poly.type
_entity_poly.pdbx_seq_one_letter_code
_entity_poly.pdbx_strand_id
1 'polypeptide(L)'
;MMAFKPPRQSAFKRYATDPMMYLIIALVVIGVSITTLYKKDKTDLAQRVKFLKGTLQIASTNGHDAKKEAVAEQETPPAAAAEAASPAPVASVATTAAPATPAATASVASGTTTAYIYYAEVPRRALERLYEESQATGQFNSFGDYTAGILPDVQKRITAEGLKIRILEKSEKTITKNQQWFTGLHDNELDEDMGLSTFVELAETDSNVFRGNLEIVRTLRETDTDKRALAAVDATAAAPAPQKNSYPAIFEMGPGSGFFIAGVLPRKTRIAHEEELSRKGPFEVLRSPAFQNKETEFVIFIEFEKKP
;
A
#
# COMPACT_ATOMS: atom_id res chain seq x y z
N MET A 1 -41.42 9.22 -73.67
CA MET A 1 -41.57 8.60 -72.33
C MET A 1 -40.19 8.48 -71.72
N MET A 2 -39.84 9.32 -70.74
CA MET A 2 -38.52 9.26 -70.09
C MET A 2 -38.53 8.18 -69.00
N ALA A 3 -37.63 7.21 -69.13
CA ALA A 3 -37.50 6.11 -68.19
C ALA A 3 -36.88 6.60 -66.87
N PHE A 4 -37.65 6.49 -65.79
CA PHE A 4 -37.24 6.84 -64.43
C PHE A 4 -36.20 5.83 -63.94
N LYS A 5 -34.95 6.26 -63.76
CA LYS A 5 -33.90 5.46 -63.09
C LYS A 5 -33.93 5.77 -61.60
N PRO A 6 -34.21 4.80 -60.71
CA PRO A 6 -34.20 5.05 -59.28
C PRO A 6 -32.78 5.36 -58.79
N PRO A 7 -32.63 6.25 -57.79
CA PRO A 7 -31.34 6.62 -57.24
C PRO A 7 -30.68 5.40 -56.57
N ARG A 8 -29.44 5.10 -56.98
CA ARG A 8 -28.63 4.04 -56.36
C ARG A 8 -28.34 4.42 -54.90
N GLN A 9 -28.90 3.66 -53.96
CA GLN A 9 -28.55 3.81 -52.54
C GLN A 9 -27.06 3.47 -52.35
N SER A 10 -26.34 4.29 -51.58
CA SER A 10 -24.92 4.07 -51.32
C SER A 10 -24.72 2.78 -50.52
N ALA A 11 -23.68 2.01 -50.85
CA ALA A 11 -23.35 0.75 -50.19
C ALA A 11 -23.20 0.93 -48.66
N PHE A 12 -22.68 2.09 -48.23
CA PHE A 12 -22.52 2.42 -46.82
C PHE A 12 -23.83 2.42 -46.04
N LYS A 13 -24.93 2.86 -46.65
CA LYS A 13 -26.24 2.91 -45.99
C LYS A 13 -26.82 1.50 -45.76
N ARG A 14 -26.45 0.52 -46.59
CA ARG A 14 -26.84 -0.89 -46.38
C ARG A 14 -26.08 -1.51 -45.20
N TYR A 15 -24.79 -1.21 -45.06
CA TYR A 15 -23.98 -1.71 -43.94
C TYR A 15 -24.35 -1.07 -42.59
N ALA A 16 -24.75 0.21 -42.59
CA ALA A 16 -25.13 0.91 -41.37
C ALA A 16 -26.47 0.45 -40.77
N THR A 17 -27.34 -0.18 -41.56
CA THR A 17 -28.65 -0.69 -41.09
C THR A 17 -28.66 -2.17 -40.77
N ASP A 18 -27.54 -2.88 -40.97
CA ASP A 18 -27.48 -4.32 -40.71
C ASP A 18 -27.32 -4.60 -39.20
N PRO A 19 -28.29 -5.25 -38.54
CA PRO A 19 -28.18 -5.60 -37.12
C PRO A 19 -26.94 -6.46 -36.80
N MET A 20 -26.42 -7.24 -37.75
CA MET A 20 -25.21 -8.03 -37.55
C MET A 20 -23.95 -7.17 -37.39
N MET A 21 -23.90 -6.01 -38.05
CA MET A 21 -22.76 -5.08 -37.91
C MET A 21 -22.68 -4.49 -36.50
N TYR A 22 -23.81 -4.20 -35.86
CA TYR A 22 -23.83 -3.74 -34.48
C TYR A 22 -23.31 -4.79 -33.50
N LEU A 23 -23.63 -6.07 -33.74
CA LEU A 23 -23.14 -7.18 -32.91
C LEU A 23 -21.62 -7.35 -33.04
N ILE A 24 -21.08 -7.24 -34.26
CA ILE A 24 -19.62 -7.30 -34.49
C ILE A 24 -18.92 -6.14 -33.77
N ILE A 25 -19.44 -4.91 -33.89
CA ILE A 25 -18.86 -3.75 -33.20
C ILE A 25 -18.91 -3.95 -31.68
N ALA A 26 -20.03 -4.44 -31.13
CA ALA A 26 -20.15 -4.71 -29.70
C ALA A 26 -19.12 -5.75 -29.21
N LEU A 27 -18.91 -6.85 -29.96
CA LEU A 27 -17.90 -7.86 -29.65
C LEU A 27 -16.48 -7.28 -29.66
N VAL A 28 -16.16 -6.40 -30.61
CA VAL A 28 -14.86 -5.74 -30.66
C VAL A 28 -14.67 -4.82 -29.46
N VAL A 29 -15.68 -4.04 -29.07
CA VAL A 29 -15.62 -3.15 -27.90
C VAL A 29 -15.43 -3.95 -26.61
N ILE A 30 -16.17 -5.07 -26.46
CA ILE A 30 -16.02 -5.99 -25.31
C ILE A 30 -14.63 -6.60 -25.29
N GLY A 31 -14.13 -7.11 -26.43
CA GLY A 31 -12.80 -7.70 -26.53
C GLY A 31 -11.69 -6.72 -26.16
N VAL A 32 -11.74 -5.49 -26.69
CA VAL A 32 -10.77 -4.43 -26.35
C VAL A 32 -10.84 -4.11 -24.85
N SER A 33 -12.04 -4.00 -24.27
CA SER A 33 -12.22 -3.70 -22.85
C SER A 33 -11.67 -4.79 -21.93
N ILE A 34 -11.87 -6.07 -22.28
CA ILE A 34 -11.31 -7.20 -21.54
C ILE A 34 -9.77 -7.18 -21.62
N THR A 35 -9.22 -6.94 -22.81
CA THR A 35 -7.75 -6.93 -22.99
C THR A 35 -7.06 -5.77 -22.26
N THR A 36 -7.71 -4.60 -22.15
CA THR A 36 -7.15 -3.45 -21.42
C THR A 36 -7.19 -3.68 -19.91
N LEU A 37 -8.26 -4.28 -19.38
CA LEU A 37 -8.34 -4.69 -17.97
C LEU A 37 -7.24 -5.70 -17.62
N TYR A 38 -7.06 -6.75 -18.45
CA TYR A 38 -6.01 -7.75 -18.24
C TYR A 38 -4.58 -7.18 -18.25
N LYS A 39 -4.32 -6.17 -19.09
CA LYS A 39 -3.00 -5.49 -19.11
C LYS A 39 -2.77 -4.65 -17.86
N LYS A 40 -3.81 -4.03 -17.32
CA LYS A 40 -3.72 -3.21 -16.10
C LYS A 40 -3.32 -4.07 -14.89
N ASP A 41 -3.95 -5.23 -14.73
CA ASP A 41 -3.66 -6.15 -13.62
C ASP A 41 -2.23 -6.71 -13.66
N LYS A 42 -1.71 -7.03 -14.86
CA LYS A 42 -0.32 -7.48 -15.02
C LYS A 42 0.70 -6.40 -14.67
N THR A 43 0.37 -5.13 -14.93
CA THR A 43 1.28 -4.00 -14.67
C THR A 43 1.35 -3.71 -13.17
N ASP A 44 0.21 -3.78 -12.47
CA ASP A 44 0.14 -3.66 -11.01
C ASP A 44 0.92 -4.81 -10.33
N LEU A 45 0.73 -6.06 -10.79
CA LEU A 45 1.48 -7.21 -10.27
C LEU A 45 3.00 -7.03 -10.47
N ALA A 46 3.44 -6.55 -11.64
CA ALA A 46 4.84 -6.32 -11.92
C ALA A 46 5.44 -5.21 -11.04
N GLN A 47 4.68 -4.14 -10.74
CA GLN A 47 5.11 -3.11 -9.80
C GLN A 47 5.23 -3.68 -8.39
N ARG A 48 4.24 -4.43 -7.89
CA ARG A 48 4.28 -5.07 -6.56
C ARG A 48 5.47 -6.02 -6.41
N VAL A 49 5.74 -6.85 -7.41
CA VAL A 49 6.90 -7.76 -7.39
C VAL A 49 8.23 -7.00 -7.47
N LYS A 50 8.28 -5.87 -8.18
CA LYS A 50 9.47 -5.00 -8.23
C LYS A 50 9.74 -4.33 -6.88
N PHE A 51 8.70 -3.93 -6.15
CA PHE A 51 8.85 -3.45 -4.77
C PHE A 51 9.36 -4.55 -3.83
N LEU A 52 8.82 -5.77 -3.93
CA LEU A 52 9.30 -6.92 -3.14
C LEU A 52 10.77 -7.29 -3.41
N LYS A 53 11.24 -7.19 -4.65
CA LYS A 53 12.64 -7.46 -5.00
C LYS A 53 13.59 -6.28 -4.71
N GLY A 54 13.09 -5.05 -4.63
CA GLY A 54 13.90 -3.85 -4.39
C GLY A 54 14.26 -3.62 -2.92
N THR A 55 13.44 -4.10 -1.98
CA THR A 55 13.57 -3.80 -0.54
C THR A 55 14.28 -4.89 0.27
N LEU A 56 14.73 -5.98 -0.37
CA LEU A 56 15.47 -7.08 0.28
C LEU A 56 16.97 -7.05 -0.09
N GLN A 57 17.64 -5.92 0.13
CA GLN A 57 19.07 -5.95 0.46
C GLN A 57 19.22 -5.96 1.97
N ILE A 58 18.91 -7.11 2.58
CA ILE A 58 19.39 -7.40 3.93
C ILE A 58 20.90 -7.47 3.80
N ALA A 59 21.58 -6.46 4.31
CA ALA A 59 23.02 -6.49 4.51
C ALA A 59 23.34 -7.69 5.42
N SER A 60 23.76 -8.80 4.83
CA SER A 60 24.43 -9.89 5.53
C SER A 60 25.78 -9.38 6.02
N THR A 61 25.81 -8.79 7.22
CA THR A 61 27.05 -8.55 7.95
C THR A 61 27.40 -9.80 8.76
N ASN A 62 28.54 -10.38 8.40
CA ASN A 62 29.13 -11.61 8.95
C ASN A 62 29.30 -11.62 10.47
N GLY A 63 29.28 -12.83 11.04
CA GLY A 63 30.17 -13.19 12.14
C GLY A 63 29.69 -14.24 13.13
N HIS A 64 29.69 -15.53 12.76
CA HIS A 64 30.19 -16.56 13.69
C HIS A 64 30.59 -17.86 12.97
N ASP A 65 31.88 -18.14 13.03
CA ASP A 65 32.49 -19.45 12.85
C ASP A 65 31.93 -20.44 13.87
N ALA A 66 31.53 -21.63 13.41
CA ALA A 66 32.26 -22.87 13.69
C ALA A 66 31.38 -24.10 13.41
N LYS A 67 31.86 -24.93 12.48
CA LYS A 67 32.29 -26.32 12.72
C LYS A 67 31.78 -27.28 11.63
N LYS A 68 32.78 -27.77 10.89
CA LYS A 68 32.79 -28.91 9.98
C LYS A 68 31.93 -30.08 10.46
N GLU A 69 31.14 -30.64 9.54
CA GLU A 69 31.15 -32.08 9.32
C GLU A 69 30.91 -32.38 7.83
N ALA A 70 31.74 -33.26 7.31
CA ALA A 70 31.84 -33.62 5.91
C ALA A 70 31.10 -34.93 5.69
N VAL A 71 30.31 -35.03 4.61
CA VAL A 71 30.07 -36.30 3.91
C VAL A 71 30.08 -35.99 2.41
N ALA A 72 30.91 -36.73 1.70
CA ALA A 72 31.09 -36.71 0.26
C ALA A 72 30.42 -37.95 -0.36
N GLU A 73 29.79 -37.78 -1.52
CA GLU A 73 29.66 -38.74 -2.64
C GLU A 73 28.80 -38.02 -3.71
N GLN A 74 29.35 -37.44 -4.79
CA GLN A 74 29.99 -38.04 -5.97
C GLN A 74 29.09 -39.00 -6.75
N GLU A 75 28.45 -38.50 -7.83
CA GLU A 75 28.55 -39.08 -9.17
C GLU A 75 28.03 -38.09 -10.24
N THR A 76 28.70 -38.08 -11.39
CA THR A 76 28.52 -37.23 -12.59
C THR A 76 28.25 -38.15 -13.82
N PRO A 77 28.26 -37.69 -15.09
CA PRO A 77 27.13 -37.33 -15.96
C PRO A 77 27.03 -38.26 -17.23
N PRO A 78 26.21 -37.95 -18.26
CA PRO A 78 26.76 -37.31 -19.48
C PRO A 78 25.75 -36.34 -20.18
N ALA A 79 26.12 -35.15 -20.68
CA ALA A 79 26.93 -34.78 -21.87
C ALA A 79 26.12 -34.58 -23.17
N ALA A 80 26.09 -33.34 -23.66
CA ALA A 80 26.11 -32.87 -25.08
C ALA A 80 26.13 -31.32 -25.04
N ALA A 81 27.28 -30.65 -25.21
CA ALA A 81 27.87 -30.17 -26.48
C ALA A 81 27.02 -29.08 -27.17
N ALA A 82 27.48 -27.94 -27.65
CA ALA A 82 28.71 -27.15 -27.70
C ALA A 82 28.21 -25.71 -28.06
N GLU A 83 28.91 -24.60 -27.87
CA GLU A 83 29.89 -24.10 -28.84
C GLU A 83 30.42 -22.73 -28.36
N ALA A 84 31.66 -22.46 -28.75
CA ALA A 84 32.58 -21.47 -28.20
C ALA A 84 32.39 -20.04 -28.72
N ALA A 85 32.78 -19.05 -27.90
CA ALA A 85 33.54 -17.89 -28.36
C ALA A 85 34.28 -17.21 -27.19
N SER A 86 35.62 -17.24 -27.27
CA SER A 86 36.56 -16.34 -26.60
C SER A 86 37.46 -15.79 -27.72
N PRO A 87 37.89 -14.50 -27.72
CA PRO A 87 39.02 -14.04 -26.89
C PRO A 87 38.79 -12.57 -26.40
N ALA A 88 39.64 -11.83 -25.67
CA ALA A 88 41.09 -11.83 -25.42
C ALA A 88 41.40 -11.04 -24.11
N PRO A 89 42.63 -11.12 -23.56
CA PRO A 89 43.02 -10.57 -22.26
C PRO A 89 43.73 -9.21 -22.38
N VAL A 90 43.61 -8.34 -21.36
CA VAL A 90 44.53 -7.20 -21.20
C VAL A 90 44.79 -6.85 -19.72
N ALA A 91 46.07 -6.94 -19.39
CA ALA A 91 46.88 -6.08 -18.53
C ALA A 91 46.50 -5.86 -17.06
N SER A 92 47.28 -6.56 -16.22
CA SER A 92 47.66 -6.20 -14.86
C SER A 92 48.37 -4.85 -14.80
N VAL A 93 47.97 -3.99 -13.86
CA VAL A 93 48.83 -2.94 -13.29
C VAL A 93 48.60 -2.91 -11.78
N ALA A 94 49.71 -3.02 -11.05
CA ALA A 94 49.78 -3.04 -9.61
C ALA A 94 49.85 -1.65 -8.99
N THR A 95 49.55 -1.61 -7.68
CA THR A 95 50.02 -0.66 -6.66
C THR A 95 49.23 0.65 -6.52
N THR A 96 48.61 0.88 -5.36
CA THR A 96 49.00 1.94 -4.40
C THR A 96 48.19 1.75 -3.10
N ALA A 97 48.90 1.72 -1.97
CA ALA A 97 48.35 1.66 -0.63
C ALA A 97 47.45 2.87 -0.31
N ALA A 98 46.34 2.63 0.38
CA ALA A 98 45.50 3.68 0.97
C ALA A 98 45.14 3.31 2.43
N PRO A 99 44.99 4.32 3.30
CA PRO A 99 45.25 4.21 4.72
C PRO A 99 44.08 3.59 5.50
N ALA A 100 44.42 2.92 6.60
CA ALA A 100 43.48 2.46 7.60
C ALA A 100 42.58 3.62 8.06
N THR A 101 41.31 3.57 7.67
CA THR A 101 40.28 4.47 8.21
C THR A 101 39.81 3.86 9.53
N PRO A 102 39.91 4.58 10.66
CA PRO A 102 39.41 4.06 11.92
C PRO A 102 37.90 3.89 11.82
N ALA A 103 37.43 2.67 12.10
CA ALA A 103 36.04 2.36 12.34
C ALA A 103 35.61 3.13 13.61
N ALA A 104 35.18 4.38 13.41
CA ALA A 104 34.41 5.10 14.41
C ALA A 104 33.01 4.48 14.43
N THR A 105 32.86 3.40 15.21
CA THR A 105 31.56 3.04 15.79
C THR A 105 31.15 4.18 16.70
N ALA A 106 30.58 5.22 16.11
CA ALA A 106 29.84 6.24 16.83
C ALA A 106 28.65 5.52 17.47
N SER A 107 28.80 5.24 18.76
CA SER A 107 27.71 4.84 19.64
C SER A 107 26.74 6.02 19.71
N VAL A 108 25.82 6.11 18.73
CA VAL A 108 24.73 7.08 18.74
C VAL A 108 23.91 6.78 19.98
N ALA A 109 23.84 7.76 20.89
CA ALA A 109 23.08 7.65 22.13
C ALA A 109 21.63 7.26 21.80
N SER A 110 21.22 6.08 22.28
CA SER A 110 19.90 5.49 22.07
C SER A 110 18.86 6.28 22.85
N GLY A 111 18.45 7.44 22.32
CA GLY A 111 17.30 8.18 22.82
C GLY A 111 16.02 7.36 22.64
N THR A 112 15.09 7.46 23.58
CA THR A 112 13.78 6.82 23.40
C THR A 112 12.92 7.69 22.47
N THR A 113 12.44 7.09 21.37
CA THR A 113 11.54 7.78 20.44
C THR A 113 10.10 7.48 20.83
N THR A 114 9.27 8.53 20.94
CA THR A 114 7.84 8.40 21.19
C THR A 114 7.07 8.73 19.90
N ALA A 115 6.19 7.84 19.48
CA ALA A 115 5.25 8.05 18.40
C ALA A 115 3.88 8.47 18.95
N TYR A 116 3.34 9.56 18.43
CA TYR A 116 1.96 9.98 18.65
C TYR A 116 1.13 9.63 17.42
N ILE A 117 0.13 8.79 17.61
CA ILE A 117 -0.77 8.37 16.54
C ILE A 117 -2.15 8.99 16.78
N TYR A 118 -2.65 9.70 15.78
CA TYR A 118 -3.97 10.30 15.79
C TYR A 118 -4.85 9.64 14.74
N TYR A 119 -5.93 9.02 15.18
CA TYR A 119 -6.98 8.53 14.30
C TYR A 119 -8.05 9.60 14.19
N ALA A 120 -8.31 10.07 12.99
CA ALA A 120 -9.13 11.25 12.79
C ALA A 120 -10.12 11.07 11.64
N GLU A 121 -11.26 11.73 11.77
CA GLU A 121 -12.17 12.01 10.68
C GLU A 121 -11.90 13.42 10.14
N VAL A 122 -11.49 13.49 8.89
CA VAL A 122 -11.03 14.72 8.24
C VAL A 122 -12.05 15.13 7.16
N PRO A 123 -12.63 16.34 7.23
CA PRO A 123 -13.47 16.86 6.15
C PRO A 123 -12.70 16.91 4.83
N ARG A 124 -13.38 16.59 3.72
CA ARG A 124 -12.75 16.51 2.39
C ARG A 124 -12.01 17.80 1.99
N ARG A 125 -12.57 18.98 2.32
CA ARG A 125 -11.91 20.27 2.09
C ARG A 125 -10.60 20.44 2.87
N ALA A 126 -10.53 19.88 4.08
CA ALA A 126 -9.29 19.89 4.86
C ALA A 126 -8.29 18.91 4.27
N LEU A 127 -8.74 17.71 3.89
CA LEU A 127 -7.91 16.68 3.26
C LEU A 127 -7.27 17.17 1.95
N GLU A 128 -8.02 17.89 1.10
CA GLU A 128 -7.49 18.49 -0.14
C GLU A 128 -6.31 19.44 0.15
N ARG A 129 -6.40 20.25 1.21
CA ARG A 129 -5.29 21.12 1.64
C ARG A 129 -4.10 20.32 2.15
N LEU A 130 -4.33 19.24 2.90
CA LEU A 130 -3.26 18.36 3.36
C LEU A 130 -2.54 17.71 2.17
N TYR A 131 -3.27 17.35 1.11
CA TYR A 131 -2.67 16.82 -0.12
C TYR A 131 -1.79 17.87 -0.82
N GLU A 132 -2.27 19.10 -0.98
CA GLU A 132 -1.49 20.21 -1.57
C GLU A 132 -0.22 20.49 -0.76
N GLU A 133 -0.32 20.57 0.57
CA GLU A 133 0.82 20.78 1.46
C GLU A 133 1.82 19.62 1.38
N SER A 134 1.33 18.38 1.33
CA SER A 134 2.19 17.21 1.22
C SER A 134 2.89 17.13 -0.12
N GLN A 135 2.22 17.47 -1.21
CA GLN A 135 2.85 17.56 -2.53
C GLN A 135 3.98 18.59 -2.56
N ALA A 136 3.86 19.70 -1.82
CA ALA A 136 4.92 20.70 -1.70
C ALA A 136 6.18 20.16 -1.00
N THR A 137 6.07 19.10 -0.19
CA THR A 137 7.23 18.42 0.42
C THR A 137 7.96 17.47 -0.54
N GLY A 138 7.38 17.16 -1.70
CA GLY A 138 7.90 16.18 -2.65
C GLY A 138 7.72 14.71 -2.22
N GLN A 139 7.11 14.45 -1.06
CA GLN A 139 6.86 13.12 -0.52
C GLN A 139 5.36 12.84 -0.39
N PHE A 140 4.66 12.84 -1.52
CA PHE A 140 3.25 12.46 -1.61
C PHE A 140 3.09 11.26 -2.56
N ASN A 141 2.45 10.20 -2.07
CA ASN A 141 2.22 8.98 -2.82
C ASN A 141 0.73 8.63 -2.85
N SER A 142 0.22 8.30 -4.04
CA SER A 142 -1.14 7.79 -4.23
C SER A 142 -1.08 6.38 -4.83
N PHE A 143 -1.68 5.42 -4.14
CA PHE A 143 -1.62 4.01 -4.46
C PHE A 143 -2.94 3.47 -5.03
N GLY A 144 -3.80 4.35 -5.52
CA GLY A 144 -5.10 4.01 -6.09
C GLY A 144 -6.20 3.91 -5.04
N ASP A 145 -6.03 3.07 -4.03
CA ASP A 145 -6.98 2.86 -2.93
C ASP A 145 -6.67 3.69 -1.67
N TYR A 146 -5.40 4.06 -1.45
CA TYR A 146 -4.98 4.96 -0.37
C TYR A 146 -4.02 6.05 -0.85
N THR A 147 -3.87 7.07 0.00
CA THR A 147 -2.90 8.15 -0.18
C THR A 147 -2.07 8.30 1.09
N ALA A 148 -0.79 8.58 0.94
CA ALA A 148 0.14 8.78 2.04
C ALA A 148 1.08 9.95 1.75
N GLY A 149 1.51 10.65 2.80
CA GLY A 149 2.50 11.70 2.63
C GLY A 149 2.96 12.37 3.92
N ILE A 150 3.91 13.29 3.78
CA ILE A 150 4.48 14.06 4.89
C ILE A 150 3.76 15.40 5.01
N LEU A 151 3.59 15.88 6.24
CA LEU A 151 3.02 17.17 6.58
C LEU A 151 3.92 17.90 7.58
N PRO A 152 4.14 19.22 7.39
CA PRO A 152 4.74 20.05 8.43
C PRO A 152 3.73 20.28 9.57
N ASP A 153 4.20 20.27 10.82
CA ASP A 153 3.44 20.67 12.01
C ASP A 153 2.04 20.03 12.12
N VAL A 154 1.97 18.69 12.14
CA VAL A 154 0.70 17.93 12.20
C VAL A 154 -0.20 18.41 13.34
N GLN A 155 0.36 18.63 14.53
CA GLN A 155 -0.41 19.10 15.70
C GLN A 155 -1.09 20.44 15.45
N LYS A 156 -0.43 21.37 14.75
CA LYS A 156 -1.01 22.68 14.37
C LYS A 156 -2.16 22.53 13.38
N ARG A 157 -2.09 21.56 12.47
CA ARG A 157 -3.16 21.28 11.51
C ARG A 157 -4.37 20.64 12.17
N ILE A 158 -4.14 19.68 13.07
CA ILE A 158 -5.19 19.04 13.85
C ILE A 158 -5.97 20.06 14.69
N THR A 159 -5.27 21.04 15.28
CA THR A 159 -5.88 22.05 16.16
C THR A 159 -6.41 23.28 15.41
N ALA A 160 -6.18 23.39 14.09
CA ALA A 160 -6.61 24.56 13.32
C ALA A 160 -8.14 24.63 13.21
N GLU A 161 -8.74 25.69 13.76
CA GLU A 161 -10.20 25.90 13.79
C GLU A 161 -10.86 25.84 12.40
N GLY A 162 -10.13 26.22 11.36
CA GLY A 162 -10.63 26.23 9.98
C GLY A 162 -10.77 24.86 9.32
N LEU A 163 -10.12 23.81 9.86
CA LEU A 163 -10.11 22.48 9.25
C LEU A 163 -11.14 21.52 9.85
N LYS A 164 -11.63 21.79 11.07
CA LYS A 164 -12.65 20.98 11.76
C LYS A 164 -12.33 19.48 11.77
N ILE A 165 -11.07 19.12 12.00
CA ILE A 165 -10.63 17.74 12.11
C ILE A 165 -11.16 17.15 13.41
N ARG A 166 -11.90 16.04 13.35
CA ARG A 166 -12.40 15.35 14.54
C ARG A 166 -11.46 14.23 14.92
N ILE A 167 -10.80 14.35 16.07
CA ILE A 167 -9.97 13.28 16.62
C ILE A 167 -10.87 12.23 17.27
N LEU A 168 -10.71 10.98 16.83
CA LEU A 168 -11.47 9.82 17.30
C LEU A 168 -10.70 9.09 18.41
N GLU A 169 -9.40 8.89 18.20
CA GLU A 169 -8.51 8.30 19.20
C GLU A 169 -7.11 8.91 19.06
N LYS A 170 -6.44 9.13 20.20
CA LYS A 170 -5.03 9.47 20.29
C LYS A 170 -4.32 8.39 21.07
N SER A 171 -3.21 7.87 20.54
CA SER A 171 -2.37 6.91 21.24
C SER A 171 -0.91 7.36 21.25
N GLU A 172 -0.22 7.06 22.34
CA GLU A 172 1.22 7.29 22.52
C GLU A 172 1.92 5.94 22.61
N LYS A 173 3.00 5.75 21.84
CA LYS A 173 3.78 4.52 21.79
C LYS A 173 5.27 4.83 21.84
N THR A 174 6.00 4.18 22.72
CA THR A 174 7.47 4.24 22.69
C THR A 174 7.99 3.26 21.63
N ILE A 175 8.74 3.75 20.65
CA ILE A 175 9.28 3.00 19.52
C ILE A 175 10.79 2.84 19.69
N THR A 176 11.28 1.61 19.61
CA THR A 176 12.72 1.29 19.71
C THR A 176 13.36 1.08 18.34
N LYS A 177 12.82 0.15 17.54
CA LYS A 177 13.24 -0.08 16.15
C LYS A 177 12.11 -0.69 15.33
N ASN A 178 11.63 -1.86 15.77
CA ASN A 178 10.51 -2.56 15.16
C ASN A 178 9.40 -2.66 16.18
N GLN A 179 8.25 -2.07 15.90
CA GLN A 179 7.09 -2.11 16.79
C GLN A 179 5.85 -2.49 16.00
N GLN A 180 5.04 -3.35 16.61
CA GLN A 180 3.71 -3.69 16.13
C GLN A 180 2.68 -3.39 17.23
N TRP A 181 1.49 -2.95 16.83
CA TRP A 181 0.33 -2.90 17.71
C TRP A 181 -0.95 -3.15 16.91
N PHE A 182 -2.01 -3.51 17.64
CA PHE A 182 -3.33 -3.75 17.09
C PHE A 182 -4.34 -2.80 17.74
N THR A 183 -5.26 -2.28 16.92
CA THR A 183 -6.41 -1.48 17.33
C THR A 183 -7.66 -2.08 16.70
N GLY A 184 -8.55 -2.66 17.52
CA GLY A 184 -9.73 -3.35 17.01
C GLY A 184 -10.48 -4.20 18.03
N LEU A 185 -11.16 -5.21 17.51
CA LEU A 185 -11.91 -6.21 18.26
C LEU A 185 -11.30 -7.59 17.98
N HIS A 186 -11.06 -8.35 19.04
CA HIS A 186 -10.74 -9.76 18.96
C HIS A 186 -12.05 -10.56 19.07
N ASP A 187 -12.36 -11.36 18.06
CA ASP A 187 -13.52 -12.24 18.04
C ASP A 187 -13.17 -13.58 18.71
N ASN A 188 -13.64 -13.78 19.93
CA ASN A 188 -13.35 -14.98 20.72
C ASN A 188 -13.95 -16.26 20.12
N GLU A 189 -15.00 -16.17 19.30
CA GLU A 189 -15.64 -17.36 18.72
C GLU A 189 -14.82 -17.93 17.56
N LEU A 190 -14.14 -17.05 16.84
CA LEU A 190 -13.44 -17.36 15.60
C LEU A 190 -11.91 -17.27 15.75
N ASP A 191 -11.43 -16.79 16.90
CA ASP A 191 -10.02 -16.54 17.19
C ASP A 191 -9.38 -15.62 16.12
N GLU A 192 -10.12 -14.57 15.75
CA GLU A 192 -9.74 -13.65 14.68
C GLU A 192 -9.76 -12.19 15.14
N ASP A 193 -8.72 -11.44 14.75
CA ASP A 193 -8.62 -10.01 14.99
C ASP A 193 -9.27 -9.20 13.85
N MET A 194 -10.25 -8.38 14.17
CA MET A 194 -10.89 -7.42 13.27
C MET A 194 -10.48 -6.00 13.64
N GLY A 195 -9.78 -5.30 12.74
CA GLY A 195 -9.33 -3.94 12.98
C GLY A 195 -8.10 -3.55 12.17
N LEU A 196 -7.23 -2.78 12.80
CA LEU A 196 -6.00 -2.25 12.20
C LEU A 196 -4.79 -2.78 12.97
N SER A 197 -3.93 -3.51 12.28
CA SER A 197 -2.59 -3.85 12.75
C SER A 197 -1.59 -2.89 12.13
N THR A 198 -0.84 -2.18 12.96
CA THR A 198 0.17 -1.22 12.51
C THR A 198 1.55 -1.76 12.82
N PHE A 199 2.41 -1.77 11.80
CA PHE A 199 3.80 -2.17 11.87
C PHE A 199 4.66 -0.97 11.52
N VAL A 200 5.61 -0.64 12.38
CA VAL A 200 6.58 0.44 12.17
C VAL A 200 7.98 -0.14 12.30
N GLU A 201 8.76 0.04 11.25
CA GLU A 201 10.21 -0.13 11.25
C GLU A 201 10.84 1.25 11.13
N LEU A 202 11.50 1.69 12.21
CA LEU A 202 12.16 2.98 12.30
C LEU A 202 13.67 2.81 12.16
N ALA A 203 14.23 3.47 11.17
CA ALA A 203 15.65 3.70 10.99
C ALA A 203 15.95 5.17 11.31
N GLU A 204 16.45 5.43 12.51
CA GLU A 204 16.93 6.77 12.85
C GLU A 204 18.21 7.08 12.07
N THR A 205 18.27 8.26 11.46
CA THR A 205 19.47 8.76 10.79
C THR A 205 20.06 9.91 11.61
N ASP A 206 21.36 10.18 11.45
CA ASP A 206 22.01 11.30 12.10
C ASP A 206 21.24 12.62 11.81
N SER A 207 21.02 13.44 12.84
CA SER A 207 20.33 14.76 12.81
C SER A 207 18.80 14.79 13.04
N ASN A 208 18.24 13.89 13.87
CA ASN A 208 16.80 13.84 14.19
C ASN A 208 15.89 13.68 12.95
N VAL A 209 16.42 13.03 11.92
CA VAL A 209 15.64 12.64 10.73
C VAL A 209 15.20 11.20 10.91
N PHE A 210 13.90 10.99 10.89
CA PHE A 210 13.27 9.69 11.01
C PHE A 210 13.02 9.12 9.62
N ARG A 211 13.67 8.00 9.30
CA ARG A 211 13.39 7.24 8.08
C ARG A 211 12.76 5.91 8.48
N GLY A 212 11.84 5.39 7.70
CA GLY A 212 11.24 4.13 8.07
C GLY A 212 10.19 3.61 7.10
N ASN A 213 9.73 2.41 7.44
CA ASN A 213 8.63 1.74 6.79
C ASN A 213 7.45 1.68 7.77
N LEU A 214 6.28 2.07 7.28
CA LEU A 214 5.01 1.90 7.95
C LEU A 214 4.19 0.91 7.12
N GLU A 215 3.59 -0.08 7.77
CA GLU A 215 2.59 -0.92 7.14
C GLU A 215 1.34 -0.94 8.01
N ILE A 216 0.19 -0.63 7.41
CA ILE A 216 -1.10 -0.79 8.07
C ILE A 216 -1.82 -1.94 7.41
N VAL A 217 -2.17 -2.95 8.20
CA VAL A 217 -2.97 -4.09 7.75
C VAL A 217 -4.36 -3.95 8.33
N ARG A 218 -5.35 -3.78 7.45
CA ARG A 218 -6.77 -3.80 7.80
C ARG A 218 -7.29 -5.21 7.68
N THR A 219 -7.90 -5.72 8.74
CA THR A 219 -8.65 -6.98 8.73
C THR A 219 -10.12 -6.69 9.00
N LEU A 220 -10.99 -6.86 8.00
CA LEU A 220 -12.45 -6.67 8.13
C LEU A 220 -13.21 -7.78 7.42
N ARG A 221 -14.37 -8.15 7.97
CA ARG A 221 -15.32 -9.07 7.31
C ARG A 221 -16.26 -8.28 6.42
N GLU A 222 -15.84 -8.09 5.17
CA GLU A 222 -16.64 -7.37 4.19
C GLU A 222 -17.69 -8.28 3.58
N THR A 223 -18.96 -7.95 3.82
CA THR A 223 -20.06 -8.61 3.11
C THR A 223 -20.21 -7.93 1.75
N ASP A 224 -19.55 -8.47 0.74
CA ASP A 224 -19.68 -8.01 -0.64
C ASP A 224 -21.15 -8.11 -1.06
N THR A 225 -21.80 -6.94 -1.14
CA THR A 225 -23.26 -6.84 -1.29
C THR A 225 -23.69 -7.33 -2.68
N ASP A 226 -22.81 -7.19 -3.66
CA ASP A 226 -23.02 -7.61 -5.04
C ASP A 226 -22.88 -9.13 -5.18
N LYS A 227 -21.98 -9.76 -4.41
CA LYS A 227 -21.84 -11.23 -4.38
C LYS A 227 -22.89 -11.92 -3.52
N ARG A 228 -23.41 -11.27 -2.48
CA ARG A 228 -24.46 -11.87 -1.63
C ARG A 228 -25.78 -12.05 -2.36
N ALA A 229 -26.11 -11.19 -3.32
CA ALA A 229 -27.27 -11.37 -4.19
C ALA A 229 -27.21 -12.67 -5.02
N LEU A 230 -26.00 -13.16 -5.30
CA LEU A 230 -25.77 -14.44 -5.99
C LEU A 230 -25.68 -15.62 -5.00
N ALA A 231 -25.17 -15.40 -3.78
CA ALA A 231 -25.00 -16.45 -2.76
C ALA A 231 -26.26 -16.75 -1.94
N ALA A 232 -27.28 -15.89 -1.95
CA ALA A 232 -28.54 -16.08 -1.21
C ALA A 232 -29.40 -17.27 -1.69
N VAL A 233 -28.94 -18.03 -2.68
CA VAL A 233 -29.61 -19.26 -3.16
C VAL A 233 -29.27 -20.46 -2.25
N ASP A 234 -28.17 -20.43 -1.49
CA ASP A 234 -27.80 -21.48 -0.53
C ASP A 234 -27.79 -20.94 0.91
N ALA A 235 -28.84 -21.26 1.68
CA ALA A 235 -29.01 -20.87 3.09
C ALA A 235 -27.99 -21.51 4.06
N THR A 236 -27.06 -22.32 3.54
CA THR A 236 -25.98 -22.98 4.28
C THR A 236 -24.61 -22.34 4.05
N ALA A 237 -24.53 -21.23 3.30
CA ALA A 237 -23.26 -20.58 3.02
C ALA A 237 -22.59 -20.09 4.31
N ALA A 238 -21.39 -20.62 4.59
CA ALA A 238 -20.56 -20.21 5.71
C ALA A 238 -20.33 -18.69 5.73
N ALA A 239 -20.11 -18.12 6.92
CA ALA A 239 -19.82 -16.70 7.08
C ALA A 239 -18.64 -16.28 6.17
N PRO A 240 -18.69 -15.09 5.55
CA PRO A 240 -17.61 -14.63 4.67
C PRO A 240 -16.30 -14.52 5.47
N ALA A 241 -15.23 -15.07 4.90
CA ALA A 241 -13.89 -15.01 5.48
C ALA A 241 -13.42 -13.55 5.65
N PRO A 242 -12.61 -13.24 6.69
CA PRO A 242 -12.04 -11.91 6.86
C PRO A 242 -11.14 -11.55 5.67
N GLN A 243 -11.29 -10.31 5.18
CA GLN A 243 -10.42 -9.75 4.17
C GLN A 243 -9.28 -8.98 4.84
N LYS A 244 -8.06 -9.22 4.37
CA LYS A 244 -6.84 -8.56 4.82
C LYS A 244 -6.30 -7.67 3.71
N ASN A 245 -6.25 -6.37 3.94
CA ASN A 245 -5.71 -5.38 3.01
C ASN A 245 -4.49 -4.71 3.66
N SER A 246 -3.37 -4.65 2.94
CA SER A 246 -2.13 -4.04 3.41
C SER A 246 -1.86 -2.70 2.70
N TYR A 247 -1.43 -1.71 3.48
CA TYR A 247 -1.15 -0.35 3.05
C TYR A 247 0.27 0.04 3.47
N PRO A 248 1.29 -0.35 2.69
CA PRO A 248 2.69 -0.01 2.98
C PRO A 248 3.00 1.44 2.60
N ALA A 249 3.83 2.11 3.38
CA ALA A 249 4.34 3.43 3.08
C ALA A 249 5.76 3.58 3.62
N ILE A 250 6.61 4.22 2.82
CA ILE A 250 7.96 4.60 3.21
C ILE A 250 7.92 6.09 3.55
N PHE A 251 8.59 6.49 4.62
CA PHE A 251 8.65 7.90 5.02
C PHE A 251 10.09 8.34 5.34
N GLU A 252 10.36 9.61 5.07
CA GLU A 252 11.54 10.33 5.55
C GLU A 252 11.08 11.68 6.10
N MET A 253 11.18 11.84 7.42
CA MET A 253 10.62 12.97 8.15
C MET A 253 11.69 13.71 8.94
N GLY A 254 11.69 15.03 8.83
CA GLY A 254 12.48 15.90 9.70
C GLY A 254 11.80 16.11 11.07
N PRO A 255 12.50 16.76 12.02
CA PRO A 255 11.92 17.11 13.30
C PRO A 255 10.69 18.02 13.14
N GLY A 256 9.62 17.75 13.90
CA GLY A 256 8.37 18.51 13.85
C GLY A 256 7.49 18.26 12.61
N SER A 257 7.91 17.37 11.71
CA SER A 257 7.05 16.86 10.64
C SER A 257 6.34 15.59 11.09
N GLY A 258 5.18 15.33 10.49
CA GLY A 258 4.46 14.08 10.69
C GLY A 258 4.01 13.48 9.38
N PHE A 259 3.62 12.22 9.45
CA PHE A 259 3.17 11.42 8.32
C PHE A 259 1.66 11.26 8.41
N PHE A 260 0.97 11.19 7.27
CA PHE A 260 -0.44 10.80 7.25
C PHE A 260 -0.70 9.73 6.20
N ILE A 261 -1.73 8.94 6.46
CA ILE A 261 -2.32 7.98 5.52
C ILE A 261 -3.84 8.07 5.56
N ALA A 262 -4.46 8.12 4.39
CA ALA A 262 -5.90 8.26 4.19
C ALA A 262 -6.43 7.22 3.20
N GLY A 263 -7.70 6.83 3.35
CA GLY A 263 -8.34 5.80 2.50
C GLY A 263 -8.19 4.37 3.03
N VAL A 264 -7.67 4.20 4.25
CA VAL A 264 -7.46 2.88 4.88
C VAL A 264 -8.78 2.20 5.21
N LEU A 265 -9.82 2.95 5.60
CA LEU A 265 -11.13 2.38 5.94
C LEU A 265 -12.13 2.53 4.79
N PRO A 266 -12.92 1.49 4.49
CA PRO A 266 -13.93 1.57 3.45
C PRO A 266 -15.15 2.33 3.96
N ARG A 267 -15.77 3.13 3.09
CA ARG A 267 -16.92 3.99 3.45
C ARG A 267 -18.28 3.28 3.43
N LYS A 268 -18.33 2.13 2.75
CA LYS A 268 -19.55 1.32 2.57
C LYS A 268 -19.20 -0.13 2.81
N THR A 269 -19.37 -0.57 4.04
CA THR A 269 -19.26 -1.98 4.39
C THR A 269 -20.36 -2.29 5.37
N ARG A 270 -21.20 -3.29 5.06
CA ARG A 270 -21.95 -4.00 6.10
C ARG A 270 -20.97 -4.98 6.73
N ILE A 271 -20.30 -4.54 7.77
CA ILE A 271 -19.29 -5.35 8.45
C ILE A 271 -20.04 -6.30 9.40
N ALA A 272 -19.62 -7.56 9.47
CA ALA A 272 -20.03 -8.39 10.60
C ALA A 272 -19.54 -7.73 11.90
N HIS A 273 -20.38 -7.65 12.93
CA HIS A 273 -20.07 -6.94 14.19
C HIS A 273 -19.77 -5.43 14.02
N GLU A 274 -20.27 -4.79 12.96
CA GLU A 274 -20.09 -3.35 12.74
C GLU A 274 -20.52 -2.52 13.95
N GLU A 275 -21.61 -2.91 14.60
CA GLU A 275 -22.11 -2.19 15.78
C GLU A 275 -21.14 -2.27 16.97
N GLU A 276 -20.47 -3.40 17.17
CA GLU A 276 -19.49 -3.55 18.26
C GLU A 276 -18.17 -2.87 17.93
N LEU A 277 -17.68 -3.05 16.70
CA LEU A 277 -16.43 -2.43 16.24
C LEU A 277 -16.56 -0.90 16.25
N SER A 278 -17.68 -0.36 15.75
CA SER A 278 -17.91 1.08 15.66
C SER A 278 -18.16 1.78 17.00
N ARG A 279 -18.23 1.05 18.12
CA ARG A 279 -18.23 1.61 19.47
C ARG A 279 -16.83 1.83 20.02
N LYS A 280 -15.78 1.45 19.29
CA LYS A 280 -14.38 1.54 19.72
C LYS A 280 -13.59 2.57 18.93
N GLY A 281 -13.10 3.60 19.62
CA GLY A 281 -11.96 4.42 19.20
C GLY A 281 -12.01 4.87 17.74
N PRO A 282 -11.04 4.49 16.89
CA PRO A 282 -10.96 4.96 15.51
C PRO A 282 -12.13 4.53 14.63
N PHE A 283 -12.86 3.47 15.01
CA PHE A 283 -13.95 2.91 14.21
C PHE A 283 -15.28 3.62 14.42
N GLU A 284 -15.37 4.56 15.37
CA GLU A 284 -16.55 5.43 15.52
C GLU A 284 -16.87 6.22 14.25
N VAL A 285 -15.87 6.43 13.37
CA VAL A 285 -16.04 7.04 12.05
C VAL A 285 -17.05 6.28 11.18
N LEU A 286 -17.19 4.97 11.35
CA LEU A 286 -18.11 4.14 10.57
C LEU A 286 -19.57 4.53 10.79
N ARG A 287 -19.90 5.12 11.96
CA ARG A 287 -21.23 5.64 12.28
C ARG A 287 -21.46 7.09 11.82
N SER A 288 -20.41 7.77 11.36
CA SER A 288 -20.52 9.16 10.91
C SER A 288 -21.29 9.24 9.59
N PRO A 289 -22.43 9.95 9.53
CA PRO A 289 -23.14 10.17 8.28
C PRO A 289 -22.27 10.89 7.24
N ALA A 290 -21.40 11.82 7.69
CA ALA A 290 -20.50 12.55 6.79
C ALA A 290 -19.49 11.61 6.12
N PHE A 291 -18.97 10.61 6.86
CA PHE A 291 -18.05 9.61 6.32
C PHE A 291 -18.75 8.70 5.30
N GLN A 292 -19.92 8.18 5.67
CA GLN A 292 -20.75 7.34 4.78
C GLN A 292 -21.16 8.10 3.50
N ASN A 293 -21.45 9.40 3.61
CA ASN A 293 -21.83 10.28 2.51
C ASN A 293 -20.64 10.85 1.73
N LYS A 294 -19.41 10.42 2.02
CA LYS A 294 -18.19 10.83 1.31
C LYS A 294 -17.78 12.29 1.50
N GLU A 295 -18.27 12.94 2.56
CA GLU A 295 -17.96 14.31 2.93
C GLU A 295 -16.70 14.41 3.80
N THR A 296 -16.39 13.35 4.55
CA THR A 296 -15.19 13.18 5.34
C THR A 296 -14.45 11.91 4.92
N GLU A 297 -13.20 11.78 5.39
CA GLU A 297 -12.34 10.60 5.20
C GLU A 297 -11.70 10.22 6.53
N PHE A 298 -11.39 8.94 6.71
CA PHE A 298 -10.61 8.45 7.82
C PHE A 298 -9.12 8.60 7.53
N VAL A 299 -8.41 9.29 8.43
CA VAL A 299 -7.00 9.62 8.28
C VAL A 299 -6.25 9.25 9.56
N ILE A 300 -5.10 8.61 9.40
CA ILE A 300 -4.18 8.29 10.48
C ILE A 300 -2.99 9.23 10.35
N PHE A 301 -2.72 10.01 11.39
CA PHE A 301 -1.52 10.83 11.49
C PHE A 301 -0.54 10.18 12.46
N ILE A 302 0.76 10.23 12.13
CA ILE A 302 1.85 9.71 12.96
C ILE A 302 2.93 10.78 13.07
N GLU A 303 3.29 11.12 14.29
CA GLU A 303 4.36 12.07 14.60
C GLU A 303 5.37 11.39 15.52
N PHE A 304 6.67 11.62 15.29
CA PHE A 304 7.74 11.09 16.13
C PHE A 304 8.43 12.22 16.88
N GLU A 305 8.59 12.04 18.18
CA GLU A 305 9.32 12.94 19.07
C GLU A 305 10.43 12.16 19.78
N LYS A 306 11.66 12.69 19.71
CA LYS A 306 12.78 12.15 20.48
C LYS A 306 12.78 12.80 21.84
N LYS A 307 12.63 12.00 22.91
CA LYS A 307 12.79 12.51 24.28
C LYS A 307 14.28 12.80 24.53
N PRO A 308 14.62 13.98 25.08
CA PRO A 308 16.00 14.37 25.34
C PRO A 308 16.68 13.47 26.39
#